data_AF-A0A7J5E7T6-F1
#
_entry.id   AF-A0A7J5E7T6-F1
#
_cell.length_a   1.000
_cell.length_b   1.000
_cell.length_c   1.000
_cell.angle_alpha   90.00
_cell.angle_beta   90.00
_cell.angle_gamma   90.00
#
_symmetry.space_group_name_H-M   'P 1'
#
loop_
_entity.id
_entity.type
_entity.pdbx_description
1 polymer ?
#
loop_
_entity_poly.entity_id
_entity_poly.type
_entity_poly.pdbx_seq_one_letter_code
_entity_poly.pdbx_strand_id
1 'polypeptide(L)' 'FLSTDDFWRDYNDMLSKGIKFIREPKTEYYGTVAVFEDLYGNLWDLLQLKTGHLF' A
#
# COMPACT_ATOMS: atom_id res chain seq x y z
N PHE A 1 -3.76 -8.56 0.29
CA PHE A 1 -3.63 -7.10 0.21
C PHE A 1 -4.27 -6.47 1.45
N LEU A 2 -3.80 -5.31 1.84
CA LEU A 2 -4.30 -4.42 2.89
C LEU A 2 -4.91 -3.20 2.20
N SER A 3 -6.23 -3.04 2.34
CA SER A 3 -6.97 -1.90 1.78
C SER A 3 -6.87 -0.70 2.70
N THR A 4 -6.76 0.51 2.14
CA THR A 4 -6.77 1.77 2.90
C THR A 4 -7.67 2.83 2.24
N ASP A 5 -8.18 3.75 3.06
CA ASP A 5 -8.93 4.94 2.65
C ASP A 5 -8.03 6.14 2.29
N ASP A 6 -6.80 6.17 2.82
CA ASP A 6 -5.78 7.18 2.54
C ASP A 6 -4.39 6.54 2.44
N PHE A 7 -3.98 6.29 1.19
CA PHE A 7 -2.73 5.63 0.88
C PHE A 7 -1.52 6.38 1.42
N TRP A 8 -1.47 7.70 1.23
CA TRP A 8 -0.28 8.49 1.56
C TRP A 8 -0.13 8.66 3.07
N ARG A 9 -1.24 8.81 3.81
CA ARG A 9 -1.22 8.81 5.28
C ARG A 9 -0.63 7.50 5.78
N ASP A 10 -1.20 6.37 5.38
CA ASP A 10 -0.80 5.07 5.92
C ASP A 10 0.61 4.67 5.46
N TYR A 11 0.97 4.95 4.21
CA TYR A 11 2.31 4.73 3.68
C TYR A 11 3.38 5.48 4.49
N ASN A 12 3.17 6.78 4.75
CA ASN A 12 4.12 7.59 5.53
C ASN A 12 4.18 7.15 7.00
N ASP A 13 3.04 6.81 7.59
CA ASP A 13 3.00 6.25 8.95
C ASP A 13 3.79 4.94 9.04
N MET A 14 3.64 4.06 8.04
CA MET A 14 4.37 2.79 7.96
C MET A 14 5.88 3.03 7.78
N LEU A 15 6.28 3.96 6.92
CA LEU A 15 7.69 4.37 6.79
C LEU A 15 8.26 4.90 8.11
N SER A 16 7.51 5.75 8.82
CA SER A 16 7.94 6.32 10.11
C SER A 16 8.15 5.24 11.19
N LYS A 17 7.41 4.13 11.08
CA LYS A 17 7.52 2.94 11.93
C LYS A 17 8.64 1.99 11.48
N GLY A 18 9.39 2.32 10.44
CA GLY A 18 10.49 1.52 9.91
C GLY A 18 10.04 0.30 9.09
N ILE A 19 8.80 0.29 8.60
CA ILE A 19 8.32 -0.80 7.73
C ILE A 19 9.00 -0.70 6.37
N LYS A 20 9.53 -1.82 5.90
CA LYS A 20 10.29 -1.92 4.66
C LYS A 20 9.37 -2.12 3.47
N PHE A 21 9.38 -1.16 2.54
CA PHE A 21 8.74 -1.30 1.24
C PHE A 21 9.71 -1.88 0.22
N ILE A 22 9.30 -2.98 -0.41
CA ILE A 22 10.05 -3.67 -1.48
C ILE A 22 9.67 -3.11 -2.86
N ARG A 23 8.44 -2.61 -2.99
CA ARG A 23 7.96 -1.89 -4.18
C ARG A 23 7.42 -0.55 -3.74
N GLU A 24 7.99 0.52 -4.31
CA GLU A 24 7.52 1.88 -4.11
C GLU A 24 6.06 2.04 -4.58
N PRO A 25 5.34 3.07 -4.07
CA PRO A 25 4.00 3.40 -4.53
C PRO A 25 3.92 3.55 -6.05
N LYS A 26 3.00 2.81 -6.66
CA LYS A 26 2.68 2.90 -8.07
C LYS A 26 1.20 3.23 -8.23
N THR A 27 0.92 4.26 -9.02
CA THR A 27 -0.45 4.58 -9.42
C THR A 27 -0.80 3.79 -10.66
N GLU A 28 -1.84 2.99 -10.55
CA GLU A 28 -2.42 2.19 -11.62
C GLU A 28 -3.84 2.67 -11.92
N TYR A 29 -4.45 2.13 -12.98
CA TYR A 29 -5.82 2.50 -13.36
C TYR A 29 -6.80 2.24 -12.21
N TYR A 30 -6.64 1.12 -11.50
CA TYR A 30 -7.51 0.68 -10.41
C TYR A 30 -7.28 1.38 -9.07
N GLY A 31 -6.16 2.09 -8.89
CA GLY A 31 -5.78 2.65 -7.60
C GLY A 31 -4.27 2.78 -7.41
N THR A 32 -3.85 3.13 -6.19
CA THR A 32 -2.45 3.25 -5.81
C THR A 32 -2.03 2.06 -4.97
N VAL A 33 -0.91 1.43 -5.33
CA VAL A 33 -0.42 0.21 -4.69
C VAL A 33 1.07 0.28 -4.35
N ALA A 34 1.48 -0.21 -3.17
CA ALA A 34 2.88 -0.46 -2.80
C ALA A 34 3.01 -1.84 -2.16
N VAL A 35 4.21 -2.41 -2.14
CA VAL A 35 4.46 -3.72 -1.50
C VAL A 35 5.42 -3.55 -0.35
N PHE A 36 5.03 -4.02 0.83
CA PHE A 36 5.87 -4.08 2.01
C PHE A 36 6.07 -5.50 2.50
N GLU A 37 7.12 -5.70 3.29
CA GLU A 37 7.48 -6.95 3.93
C GLU A 37 7.08 -6.90 5.41
N ASP A 38 6.36 -7.90 5.91
CA ASP A 38 6.03 -8.03 7.34
C ASP A 38 7.18 -8.67 8.14
N LEU A 39 7.01 -8.80 9.47
CA LEU A 39 8.04 -9.34 10.37
C LEU A 39 8.42 -10.80 10.09
N TYR A 40 7.60 -11.52 9.32
CA TYR A 40 7.82 -12.92 8.95
C TYR A 40 8.32 -13.08 7.51
N GLY A 41 8.58 -11.97 6.81
CA GLY A 41 9.01 -11.96 5.41
C GLY A 41 7.86 -12.11 4.41
N ASN A 42 6.60 -12.06 4.84
CA ASN A 42 5.49 -12.11 3.88
C ASN A 42 5.34 -10.77 3.17
N LEU A 43 5.03 -10.81 1.88
CA LEU A 43 4.80 -9.64 1.07
C LEU A 43 3.32 -9.27 1.05
N TRP A 44 3.04 -7.99 1.30
CA TRP A 44 1.70 -7.44 1.36
C TRP A 44 1.57 -6.22 0.45
N ASP A 45 0.52 -6.20 -0.37
CA ASP A 45 0.11 -4.99 -1.08
C ASP A 45 -0.63 -4.05 -0.12
N LEU A 46 -0.15 -2.83 0.07
CA LEU A 46 -0.97 -1.69 0.54
C LEU A 46 -1.69 -1.14 -0.69
N LEU A 47 -3.02 -1.04 -0.66
CA LEU A 47 -3.83 -0.66 -1.81
C LEU A 47 -4.91 0.35 -1.42
N GLN A 48 -4.95 1.49 -2.12
CA GLN A 48 -6.13 2.36 -2.14
C GLN A 48 -6.77 2.27 -3.52
N LEU A 49 -8.01 1.80 -3.56
CA LEU A 49 -8.79 1.77 -4.80
C LEU A 49 -9.24 3.18 -5.17
N LYS A 50 -9.20 3.49 -6.46
CA LYS A 50 -9.75 4.76 -6.96
C LYS A 50 -11.27 4.69 -6.92
N THR A 51 -11.91 5.73 -6.38
CA THR A 51 -13.39 5.85 -6.35
C THR A 51 -13.95 5.67 -7.76
N GLY A 52 -14.82 4.69 -7.94
CA GLY A 52 -15.42 4.34 -9.24
C GLY A 52 -14.86 3.06 -9.89
N HIS A 53 -13.82 2.44 -9.33
CA HIS A 53 -13.51 1.03 -9.60
C HIS A 53 -14.48 0.14 -8.82
N LEU A 54 -15.70 0.04 -9.34
CA LEU A 54 -16.64 -1.02 -8.99
C LEU A 54 -16.16 -2.30 -9.67
N PHE A 55 -16.13 -3.38 -8.90
CA PHE A 55 -16.02 -4.74 -9.43
C PHE A 55 -17.11 -5.01 -10.48
#